data_AF-A0A1A7KDF4-F1
#
_entry.id   AF-A0A1A7KDF4-F1
#
_cell.length_a   1.000
_cell.length_b   1.000
_cell.length_c   1.000
_cell.angle_alpha   90.00
_cell.angle_beta   90.00
_cell.angle_gamma   90.00
#
_symmetry.space_group_name_H-M   'P 1'
#
loop_
_entity.id
_entity.type
_entity.pdbx_description
1 polymer ?
#
loop_
_entity_poly.entity_id
_entity_poly.type
_entity_poly.pdbx_seq_one_letter_code
_entity_poly.pdbx_strand_id
1 'polypeptide(L)'
;MNKLNLQLLSSDELSESDLESALNGKKARGSYNAIQSVIRLHDDVHKALAKDDMSSDRILAFSTYMHETIHWWQHVGSHLGFITSISHPALAHVAHRHLNTLVKRNEKFKSIIEYDNYIYSQTGNPNNLEVNRILNYYHDIRYAKAFISDNTNIEIISKDKRFFLHMGRCFHELWSTSIYVLSVSIDPEFNFLPKIKDWSEKFRQAEKQQAPGFVTDSGMTISELGTTAIYEGQARFNQLQYLSIATGDKYSYDDFAEMGMLEGIYVEAFNLFLKYIGIDRPDNLNNSVIGLFLLVCDIAINPVEGFPSDIMDYESFIICSDPGIRFTLLCSFISKDKDKWTTAVQDYSRQEYIDLSEQLCEYIVCLPPLVGSAIVADWAEEHTSIRDLLKEESEMKFKPENLSIRLFTAKYIRFQEDKIKYPNVFCWIGRSMTGKVHKDLDLSVVEKIFNRHQALFIDVIGGEIRPTIFDDHHEENTMETFQTFYAFNTTYDMTFKWITEKGPFKYDYHWLTTKYSDQEMKDWVRNHFKATYSIFPEELKTFDGK
;
A
#
# COMPACT_ATOMS: atom_id res chain seq x y z
N MET A 1 -7.61 4.68 40.28
CA MET A 1 -7.24 3.53 39.44
C MET A 1 -8.08 3.60 38.18
N ASN A 2 -7.50 4.03 37.06
CA ASN A 2 -8.27 4.39 35.87
C ASN A 2 -8.56 3.15 35.00
N LYS A 3 -9.84 3.00 34.65
CA LYS A 3 -10.35 2.11 33.60
C LYS A 3 -9.78 2.59 32.25
N LEU A 4 -9.47 1.69 31.30
CA LEU A 4 -9.04 2.12 29.96
C LEU A 4 -10.10 3.05 29.37
N ASN A 5 -9.63 4.12 28.72
CA ASN A 5 -10.52 4.97 27.95
C ASN A 5 -10.84 4.28 26.62
N LEU A 6 -11.87 3.43 26.63
CA LEU A 6 -12.31 2.65 25.47
C LEU A 6 -12.67 3.50 24.25
N GLN A 7 -12.94 4.80 24.45
CA GLN A 7 -13.17 5.72 23.33
C GLN A 7 -11.94 5.88 22.45
N LEU A 8 -10.72 5.64 22.95
CA LEU A 8 -9.48 5.76 22.17
C LEU A 8 -9.16 4.52 21.31
N LEU A 9 -9.95 3.44 21.44
CA LEU A 9 -9.69 2.13 20.81
C LEU A 9 -10.72 1.68 19.78
N SER A 10 -11.91 2.30 19.73
CA SER A 10 -12.95 1.90 18.78
C SER A 10 -12.54 2.19 17.35
N SER A 11 -12.58 1.23 16.45
CA SER A 11 -12.33 1.46 15.02
C SER A 11 -13.41 0.77 14.19
N ASP A 12 -14.17 1.56 13.43
CA ASP A 12 -15.02 1.03 12.35
C ASP A 12 -14.17 1.06 11.04
N GLU A 13 -14.41 0.11 10.14
CA GLU A 13 -13.77 0.03 8.82
C GLU A 13 -14.02 1.31 8.00
N LEU A 14 -12.96 1.88 7.42
CA LEU A 14 -13.05 2.95 6.42
C LEU A 14 -12.60 2.42 5.07
N SER A 15 -13.39 2.66 4.02
CA SER A 15 -13.04 2.21 2.68
C SER A 15 -11.84 3.02 2.14
N GLU A 16 -10.87 2.35 1.52
CA GLU A 16 -9.74 3.01 0.84
C GLU A 16 -10.20 4.00 -0.26
N SER A 17 -11.42 3.84 -0.77
CA SER A 17 -11.98 4.64 -1.86
C SER A 17 -12.55 5.99 -1.44
N ASP A 18 -12.72 6.24 -0.15
CA ASP A 18 -13.30 7.49 0.32
C ASP A 18 -12.19 8.52 0.56
N LEU A 19 -12.05 9.50 -0.34
CA LEU A 19 -11.29 10.73 -0.14
C LEU A 19 -11.90 11.64 0.96
N GLU A 20 -12.70 11.08 1.87
CA GLU A 20 -13.41 11.84 2.88
C GLU A 20 -12.46 12.49 3.90
N SER A 21 -12.68 13.78 4.14
CA SER A 21 -11.96 14.60 5.11
C SER A 21 -12.48 14.39 6.53
N ALA A 22 -11.52 14.25 7.46
CA ALA A 22 -11.65 14.21 8.93
C ALA A 22 -12.33 12.98 9.54
N LEU A 23 -11.64 12.39 10.52
CA LEU A 23 -12.18 11.31 11.38
C LEU A 23 -13.17 11.85 12.43
N ASN A 24 -13.13 13.15 12.74
CA ASN A 24 -14.00 13.75 13.73
C ASN A 24 -15.47 13.67 13.27
N GLY A 25 -16.29 12.92 14.02
CA GLY A 25 -17.67 12.59 13.64
C GLY A 25 -17.87 11.16 13.15
N LYS A 26 -16.77 10.41 12.94
CA LYS A 26 -16.76 8.95 12.69
C LYS A 26 -16.34 8.20 13.95
N LYS A 27 -16.56 6.87 13.99
CA LYS A 27 -16.10 6.04 15.12
C LYS A 27 -14.63 5.68 15.06
N ALA A 28 -14.04 5.67 13.86
CA ALA A 28 -12.62 5.38 13.64
C ALA A 28 -11.71 6.42 14.33
N ARG A 29 -10.67 5.93 15.01
CA ARG A 29 -9.71 6.77 15.77
C ARG A 29 -8.40 7.01 15.05
N GLY A 30 -8.08 6.15 14.09
CA GLY A 30 -6.98 6.30 13.17
C GLY A 30 -7.42 5.85 11.79
N SER A 31 -6.73 6.34 10.76
CA SER A 31 -6.78 5.79 9.42
C SER A 31 -5.55 6.22 8.63
N TYR A 32 -4.89 5.29 7.97
CA TYR A 32 -3.96 5.59 6.89
C TYR A 32 -4.70 5.62 5.55
N ASN A 33 -4.55 6.71 4.79
CA ASN A 33 -5.07 6.79 3.43
C ASN A 33 -3.92 6.66 2.42
N ALA A 34 -3.87 5.55 1.68
CA ALA A 34 -2.80 5.27 0.73
C ALA A 34 -2.72 6.27 -0.44
N ILE A 35 -3.87 6.76 -0.94
CA ILE A 35 -3.90 7.71 -2.06
C ILE A 35 -3.39 9.09 -1.61
N GLN A 36 -3.85 9.57 -0.45
CA GLN A 36 -3.41 10.85 0.13
C GLN A 36 -2.05 10.74 0.83
N SER A 37 -1.57 9.51 1.07
CA SER A 37 -0.32 9.18 1.75
C SER A 37 -0.21 9.78 3.16
N VAL A 38 -1.33 9.81 3.89
CA VAL A 38 -1.47 10.53 5.16
C VAL A 38 -2.01 9.62 6.26
N ILE A 39 -1.44 9.74 7.46
CA ILE A 39 -2.07 9.22 8.68
C ILE A 39 -3.03 10.28 9.22
N ARG A 40 -4.28 9.89 9.43
CA ARG A 40 -5.28 10.72 10.11
C ARG A 40 -5.57 10.15 11.48
N LEU A 41 -5.61 11.01 12.50
CA LEU A 41 -5.96 10.62 13.86
C LEU A 41 -7.09 11.50 14.38
N HIS A 42 -7.96 10.90 15.18
CA HIS A 42 -9.03 11.64 15.85
C HIS A 42 -8.44 12.63 16.88
N ASP A 43 -9.12 13.75 17.13
CA ASP A 43 -8.60 14.85 17.97
C ASP A 43 -8.21 14.42 19.41
N ASP A 44 -8.89 13.41 19.95
CA ASP A 44 -8.61 12.86 21.29
C ASP A 44 -7.31 12.03 21.32
N VAL A 45 -7.00 11.31 20.24
CA VAL A 45 -5.72 10.61 20.05
C VAL A 45 -4.58 11.63 19.97
N HIS A 46 -4.72 12.68 19.16
CA HIS A 46 -3.74 13.78 19.09
C HIS A 46 -3.47 14.39 20.47
N LYS A 47 -4.52 14.73 21.23
CA LYS A 47 -4.39 15.30 22.58
C LYS A 47 -3.73 14.34 23.56
N ALA A 48 -3.98 13.04 23.43
CA ALA A 48 -3.38 12.03 24.30
C ALA A 48 -1.90 11.77 23.97
N LEU A 49 -1.51 11.80 22.69
CA LEU A 49 -0.12 11.70 22.25
C LEU A 49 0.74 12.88 22.72
N ALA A 50 0.16 14.08 22.79
CA ALA A 50 0.83 15.30 23.22
C ALA A 50 1.09 15.38 24.75
N LYS A 51 0.65 14.38 25.54
CA LYS A 51 0.94 14.34 26.98
C LYS A 51 2.38 13.92 27.23
N ASP A 52 3.08 14.62 28.13
CA ASP A 52 4.48 14.33 28.47
C ASP A 52 4.65 13.09 29.36
N ASP A 53 3.57 12.53 29.91
CA ASP A 53 3.60 11.37 30.80
C ASP A 53 3.40 10.04 30.06
N MET A 54 3.73 8.91 30.67
CA MET A 54 3.36 7.57 30.17
C MET A 54 2.01 7.13 30.75
N SER A 55 0.99 7.98 30.61
CA SER A 55 -0.37 7.67 31.08
C SER A 55 -1.02 6.56 30.24
N SER A 56 -2.05 5.92 30.80
CA SER A 56 -2.86 4.92 30.08
C SER A 56 -3.42 5.46 28.77
N ASP A 57 -3.84 6.72 28.75
CA ASP A 57 -4.37 7.36 27.54
C ASP A 57 -3.29 7.49 26.45
N ARG A 58 -2.06 7.85 26.82
CA ARG A 58 -0.96 7.94 25.87
C ARG A 58 -0.57 6.57 25.33
N ILE A 59 -0.55 5.53 26.16
CA ILE A 59 -0.30 4.15 25.71
C ILE A 59 -1.34 3.73 24.67
N LEU A 60 -2.63 3.98 24.93
CA LEU A 60 -3.72 3.69 23.99
C LEU A 60 -3.57 4.48 22.70
N ALA A 61 -3.37 5.79 22.79
CA ALA A 61 -3.22 6.67 21.63
C ALA A 61 -2.00 6.30 20.77
N PHE A 62 -0.88 5.95 21.41
CA PHE A 62 0.30 5.44 20.70
C PHE A 62 0.02 4.12 20.01
N SER A 63 -0.76 3.21 20.61
CA SER A 63 -1.12 1.95 19.95
C SER A 63 -1.89 2.19 18.64
N THR A 64 -2.80 3.17 18.62
CA THR A 64 -3.54 3.58 17.42
C THR A 64 -2.60 4.20 16.39
N TYR A 65 -1.72 5.12 16.80
CA TYR A 65 -0.72 5.69 15.90
C TYR A 65 0.24 4.64 15.31
N MET A 66 0.67 3.67 16.12
CA MET A 66 1.52 2.56 15.69
C MET A 66 0.77 1.67 14.67
N HIS A 67 -0.51 1.38 14.90
CA HIS A 67 -1.35 0.64 13.95
C HIS A 67 -1.38 1.34 12.57
N GLU A 68 -1.68 2.64 12.53
CA GLU A 68 -1.67 3.40 11.27
C GLU A 68 -0.28 3.51 10.64
N THR A 69 0.77 3.55 11.47
CA THR A 69 2.15 3.53 10.98
C THR A 69 2.52 2.19 10.34
N ILE A 70 1.99 1.08 10.84
CA ILE A 70 2.16 -0.24 10.22
C ILE A 70 1.48 -0.27 8.84
N HIS A 71 0.30 0.34 8.67
CA HIS A 71 -0.31 0.48 7.34
C HIS A 71 0.57 1.29 6.39
N TRP A 72 1.14 2.41 6.85
CA TRP A 72 2.15 3.13 6.07
C TRP A 72 3.33 2.23 5.66
N TRP A 73 3.86 1.41 6.57
CA TRP A 73 4.94 0.45 6.27
C TRP A 73 4.52 -0.62 5.28
N GLN A 74 3.29 -1.13 5.39
CA GLN A 74 2.74 -2.08 4.42
C GLN A 74 2.70 -1.46 3.04
N HIS A 75 2.25 -0.21 2.90
CA HIS A 75 2.10 0.46 1.60
C HIS A 75 3.40 1.01 0.98
N VAL A 76 4.38 1.44 1.77
CA VAL A 76 5.61 2.04 1.25
C VAL A 76 6.84 1.15 1.46
N GLY A 77 6.80 0.26 2.44
CA GLY A 77 7.90 -0.62 2.81
C GLY A 77 7.77 -2.06 2.30
N SER A 78 6.57 -2.58 2.00
CA SER A 78 6.45 -3.92 1.40
C SER A 78 6.60 -3.89 -0.12
N HIS A 79 7.05 -4.99 -0.73
CA HIS A 79 7.22 -5.07 -2.19
C HIS A 79 5.89 -4.87 -2.93
N LEU A 80 4.83 -5.56 -2.48
CA LEU A 80 3.49 -5.43 -3.09
C LEU A 80 2.88 -4.05 -2.82
N GLY A 81 2.96 -3.59 -1.57
CA GLY A 81 2.46 -2.28 -1.19
C GLY A 81 3.11 -1.18 -2.01
N PHE A 82 4.43 -1.23 -2.20
CA PHE A 82 5.14 -0.23 -2.99
C PHE A 82 4.64 -0.21 -4.45
N ILE A 83 4.55 -1.37 -5.10
CA ILE A 83 4.04 -1.50 -6.49
C ILE A 83 2.60 -0.99 -6.61
N THR A 84 1.75 -1.30 -5.65
CA THR A 84 0.34 -0.88 -5.66
C THR A 84 0.17 0.61 -5.31
N SER A 85 1.02 1.18 -4.44
CA SER A 85 1.03 2.60 -4.10
C SER A 85 1.43 3.47 -5.29
N ILE A 86 2.46 3.07 -6.05
CA ILE A 86 2.89 3.82 -7.25
C ILE A 86 2.02 3.56 -8.49
N SER A 87 1.08 2.61 -8.44
CA SER A 87 0.21 2.32 -9.59
C SER A 87 -0.75 3.48 -9.93
N HIS A 88 -1.15 4.27 -8.93
CA HIS A 88 -2.00 5.44 -9.15
C HIS A 88 -1.30 6.54 -9.96
N PRO A 89 -0.09 7.00 -9.58
CA PRO A 89 0.67 7.89 -10.45
C PRO A 89 1.08 7.21 -11.77
N ALA A 90 1.39 5.91 -11.77
CA ALA A 90 1.73 5.19 -13.00
C ALA A 90 0.60 5.28 -14.05
N LEU A 91 -0.67 5.13 -13.65
CA LEU A 91 -1.83 5.32 -14.53
C LEU A 91 -1.81 6.70 -15.19
N ALA A 92 -1.57 7.77 -14.42
CA ALA A 92 -1.51 9.12 -14.96
C ALA A 92 -0.36 9.28 -15.97
N HIS A 93 0.81 8.71 -15.66
CA HIS A 93 1.98 8.71 -16.56
C HIS A 93 1.70 8.00 -17.89
N VAL A 94 1.14 6.79 -17.87
CA VAL A 94 0.87 6.03 -19.10
C VAL A 94 -0.29 6.63 -19.89
N ALA A 95 -1.28 7.23 -19.22
CA ALA A 95 -2.39 7.92 -19.88
C ALA A 95 -1.99 9.27 -20.49
N HIS A 96 -0.96 9.94 -19.95
CA HIS A 96 -0.61 11.32 -20.27
C HIS A 96 -0.47 11.60 -21.78
N ARG A 97 0.31 10.77 -22.49
CA ARG A 97 0.52 10.92 -23.95
C ARG A 97 -0.80 10.77 -24.72
N HIS A 98 -1.64 9.82 -24.32
CA HIS A 98 -2.90 9.51 -24.98
C HIS A 98 -3.91 10.66 -24.78
N LEU A 99 -4.04 11.16 -23.55
CA LEU A 99 -4.86 12.33 -23.22
C LEU A 99 -4.42 13.59 -23.99
N ASN A 100 -3.12 13.87 -24.04
CA ASN A 100 -2.59 14.99 -24.82
C ASN A 100 -2.83 14.84 -26.32
N THR A 101 -2.84 13.60 -26.83
CA THR A 101 -3.16 13.33 -28.23
C THR A 101 -4.62 13.63 -28.55
N LEU A 102 -5.56 13.25 -27.66
CA LEU A 102 -6.98 13.61 -27.77
C LEU A 102 -7.19 15.12 -27.77
N VAL A 103 -6.53 15.85 -26.87
CA VAL A 103 -6.58 17.32 -26.81
C VAL A 103 -6.11 17.95 -28.13
N LYS A 104 -4.99 17.47 -28.69
CA LYS A 104 -4.45 17.94 -29.98
C LYS A 104 -5.37 17.66 -31.16
N ARG A 105 -6.17 16.59 -31.10
CA ARG A 105 -7.20 16.23 -32.10
C ARG A 105 -8.52 16.97 -31.87
N ASN A 106 -8.59 17.86 -30.88
CA ASN A 106 -9.81 18.57 -30.46
C ASN A 106 -10.92 17.63 -29.93
N GLU A 107 -10.53 16.43 -29.47
CA GLU A 107 -11.39 15.43 -28.81
C GLU A 107 -11.39 15.67 -27.29
N LYS A 108 -11.81 16.88 -26.91
CA LYS A 108 -11.74 17.41 -25.54
C LYS A 108 -12.98 17.00 -24.74
N PHE A 109 -13.08 15.75 -24.30
CA PHE A 109 -14.24 15.23 -23.56
C PHE A 109 -13.89 14.72 -22.16
N LYS A 110 -14.83 14.86 -21.22
CA LYS A 110 -14.85 14.21 -19.90
C LYS A 110 -16.24 13.59 -19.64
N SER A 111 -16.34 12.38 -19.10
CA SER A 111 -15.22 11.45 -18.83
C SER A 111 -14.75 10.71 -20.08
N ILE A 112 -13.57 10.09 -20.04
CA ILE A 112 -13.13 9.19 -21.12
C ILE A 112 -14.06 7.98 -21.24
N ILE A 113 -14.56 7.45 -20.11
CA ILE A 113 -15.57 6.38 -20.10
C ILE A 113 -16.86 6.81 -20.82
N GLU A 114 -17.35 8.02 -20.56
CA GLU A 114 -18.56 8.53 -21.23
C GLU A 114 -18.32 8.78 -22.71
N TYR A 115 -17.13 9.27 -23.07
CA TYR A 115 -16.77 9.47 -24.47
C TYR A 115 -16.72 8.15 -25.24
N ASP A 116 -16.12 7.12 -24.66
CA ASP A 116 -16.09 5.77 -25.22
C ASP A 116 -17.50 5.20 -25.41
N ASN A 117 -18.36 5.32 -24.39
CA ASN A 117 -19.76 4.89 -24.47
C ASN A 117 -20.54 5.67 -25.54
N TYR A 118 -20.31 6.97 -25.67
CA TYR A 118 -20.91 7.78 -26.72
C TYR A 118 -20.47 7.30 -28.10
N ILE A 119 -19.16 7.14 -28.36
CA ILE A 119 -18.65 6.62 -29.64
C ILE A 119 -19.29 5.27 -29.94
N TYR A 120 -19.22 4.34 -28.98
CA TYR A 120 -19.78 3.00 -29.12
C TYR A 120 -21.27 3.02 -29.48
N SER A 121 -22.06 3.87 -28.82
CA SER A 121 -23.50 4.01 -29.11
C SER A 121 -23.80 4.51 -30.53
N GLN A 122 -22.88 5.28 -31.14
CA GLN A 122 -23.06 5.85 -32.48
C GLN A 122 -22.56 4.91 -33.58
N THR A 123 -21.46 4.21 -33.34
CA THR A 123 -20.73 3.46 -34.39
C THR A 123 -20.84 1.95 -34.24
N GLY A 124 -21.25 1.44 -33.07
CA GLY A 124 -21.19 0.02 -32.72
C GLY A 124 -19.76 -0.53 -32.58
N ASN A 125 -18.73 0.32 -32.69
CA ASN A 125 -17.32 -0.09 -32.62
C ASN A 125 -16.45 1.03 -32.01
N PRO A 126 -15.73 0.78 -30.90
CA PRO A 126 -14.85 1.76 -30.28
C PRO A 126 -13.53 1.88 -31.06
N ASN A 127 -13.54 2.57 -32.20
CA ASN A 127 -12.36 2.72 -33.06
C ASN A 127 -11.38 3.84 -32.62
N ASN A 128 -11.46 4.33 -31.38
CA ASN A 128 -10.52 5.34 -30.88
C ASN A 128 -9.36 4.68 -30.13
N LEU A 129 -8.20 4.60 -30.80
CA LEU A 129 -7.01 3.96 -30.26
C LEU A 129 -6.54 4.56 -28.92
N GLU A 130 -6.60 5.89 -28.76
CA GLU A 130 -6.13 6.55 -27.54
C GLU A 130 -7.06 6.25 -26.37
N VAL A 131 -8.37 6.31 -26.60
CA VAL A 131 -9.41 5.97 -25.62
C VAL A 131 -9.28 4.51 -25.18
N ASN A 132 -9.14 3.58 -26.14
CA ASN A 132 -8.98 2.15 -25.83
C ASN A 132 -7.74 1.89 -24.97
N ARG A 133 -6.61 2.55 -25.25
CA ARG A 133 -5.40 2.41 -24.44
C ARG A 133 -5.58 2.95 -23.03
N ILE A 134 -6.15 4.15 -22.88
CA ILE A 134 -6.41 4.76 -21.56
C ILE A 134 -7.31 3.83 -20.72
N LEU A 135 -8.41 3.36 -21.31
CA LEU A 135 -9.36 2.52 -20.60
C LEU A 135 -8.81 1.12 -20.30
N ASN A 136 -8.03 0.53 -21.20
CA ASN A 136 -7.34 -0.74 -20.90
C ASN A 136 -6.40 -0.60 -19.70
N TYR A 137 -5.52 0.42 -19.68
CA TYR A 137 -4.65 0.65 -18.52
C TYR A 137 -5.46 0.87 -17.24
N TYR A 138 -6.49 1.71 -17.30
CA TYR A 138 -7.35 1.99 -16.14
C TYR A 138 -8.01 0.71 -15.60
N HIS A 139 -8.65 -0.07 -16.46
CA HIS A 139 -9.37 -1.27 -16.07
C HIS A 139 -8.43 -2.40 -15.64
N ASP A 140 -7.33 -2.65 -16.37
CA ASP A 140 -6.37 -3.71 -16.03
C ASP A 140 -5.70 -3.43 -14.66
N ILE A 141 -5.25 -2.21 -14.40
CA ILE A 141 -4.68 -1.81 -13.09
C ILE A 141 -5.73 -1.90 -11.99
N ARG A 142 -6.96 -1.40 -12.24
CA ARG A 142 -8.05 -1.44 -11.26
C ARG A 142 -8.44 -2.87 -10.91
N TYR A 143 -8.57 -3.75 -11.90
CA TYR A 143 -8.95 -5.13 -11.68
C TYR A 143 -7.85 -5.89 -10.95
N ALA A 144 -6.57 -5.70 -11.31
CA ALA A 144 -5.46 -6.30 -10.58
C ALA A 144 -5.51 -5.91 -9.10
N LYS A 145 -5.66 -4.61 -8.80
CA LYS A 145 -5.80 -4.14 -7.42
C LYS A 145 -7.01 -4.77 -6.71
N ALA A 146 -8.14 -4.89 -7.39
CA ALA A 146 -9.33 -5.51 -6.81
C ALA A 146 -9.10 -6.99 -6.47
N PHE A 147 -8.51 -7.78 -7.39
CA PHE A 147 -8.13 -9.16 -7.13
C PHE A 147 -7.18 -9.30 -5.94
N ILE A 148 -6.21 -8.38 -5.83
CA ILE A 148 -5.24 -8.36 -4.74
C ILE A 148 -5.89 -7.95 -3.41
N SER A 149 -6.80 -6.96 -3.41
CA SER A 149 -7.34 -6.36 -2.19
C SER A 149 -8.45 -7.18 -1.54
N ASP A 150 -9.42 -7.66 -2.33
CA ASP A 150 -10.63 -8.34 -1.86
C ASP A 150 -11.31 -9.18 -2.97
N ASN A 151 -11.75 -10.37 -2.61
CA ASN A 151 -12.37 -11.33 -3.51
C ASN A 151 -13.86 -11.05 -3.81
N THR A 152 -14.50 -10.12 -3.10
CA THR A 152 -15.95 -9.84 -3.21
C THR A 152 -16.41 -9.49 -4.63
N ASN A 153 -15.59 -8.77 -5.41
CA ASN A 153 -15.99 -8.23 -6.72
C ASN A 153 -15.55 -9.08 -7.92
N ILE A 154 -14.91 -10.23 -7.69
CA ILE A 154 -14.29 -11.04 -8.75
C ILE A 154 -15.32 -11.50 -9.79
N GLU A 155 -16.50 -11.93 -9.36
CA GLU A 155 -17.55 -12.35 -10.29
C GLU A 155 -17.99 -11.20 -11.21
N ILE A 156 -18.10 -9.98 -10.69
CA ILE A 156 -18.51 -8.81 -11.46
C ILE A 156 -17.44 -8.50 -12.51
N ILE A 157 -16.17 -8.52 -12.11
CA ILE A 157 -15.02 -8.29 -13.00
C ILE A 157 -14.99 -9.35 -14.10
N SER A 158 -15.14 -10.63 -13.75
CA SER A 158 -15.10 -11.75 -14.72
C SER A 158 -16.18 -11.68 -15.81
N LYS A 159 -17.30 -11.00 -15.51
CA LYS A 159 -18.44 -10.79 -16.42
C LYS A 159 -18.25 -9.56 -17.31
N ASP A 160 -17.29 -8.67 -17.04
CA ASP A 160 -16.99 -7.52 -17.88
C ASP A 160 -16.17 -7.91 -19.12
N LYS A 161 -16.85 -8.52 -20.10
CA LYS A 161 -16.21 -9.00 -21.35
C LYS A 161 -15.69 -7.88 -22.25
N ARG A 162 -15.92 -6.60 -21.91
CA ARG A 162 -15.41 -5.47 -22.68
C ARG A 162 -13.98 -5.13 -22.29
N PHE A 163 -13.69 -5.15 -20.98
CA PHE A 163 -12.40 -4.69 -20.46
C PHE A 163 -11.60 -5.79 -19.76
N PHE A 164 -12.24 -6.82 -19.21
CA PHE A 164 -11.55 -7.92 -18.56
C PHE A 164 -11.25 -9.05 -19.55
N LEU A 165 -9.96 -9.38 -19.71
CA LEU A 165 -9.52 -10.49 -20.55
C LEU A 165 -9.21 -11.75 -19.72
N HIS A 166 -8.28 -11.63 -18.76
CA HIS A 166 -7.92 -12.63 -17.74
C HIS A 166 -7.02 -11.97 -16.69
N MET A 167 -6.89 -12.60 -15.51
CA MET A 167 -6.15 -12.06 -14.36
C MET A 167 -4.66 -11.81 -14.68
N GLY A 168 -4.02 -12.71 -15.43
CA GLY A 168 -2.61 -12.57 -15.80
C GLY A 168 -2.28 -11.30 -16.58
N ARG A 169 -3.21 -10.81 -17.42
CA ARG A 169 -3.05 -9.52 -18.11
C ARG A 169 -3.13 -8.36 -17.13
N CYS A 170 -4.09 -8.40 -16.21
CA CYS A 170 -4.23 -7.37 -15.19
C CYS A 170 -2.95 -7.26 -14.32
N PHE A 171 -2.38 -8.39 -13.89
CA PHE A 171 -1.13 -8.44 -13.14
C PHE A 171 0.05 -7.93 -13.97
N HIS A 172 0.16 -8.35 -15.24
CA HIS A 172 1.19 -7.84 -16.15
C HIS A 172 1.14 -6.31 -16.28
N GLU A 173 -0.05 -5.72 -16.50
CA GLU A 173 -0.20 -4.27 -16.63
C GLU A 173 0.08 -3.53 -15.31
N LEU A 174 -0.39 -4.03 -14.17
CA LEU A 174 -0.10 -3.43 -12.87
C LEU A 174 1.42 -3.35 -12.60
N TRP A 175 2.14 -4.47 -12.71
CA TRP A 175 3.58 -4.46 -12.46
C TRP A 175 4.35 -3.68 -13.52
N SER A 176 4.07 -3.89 -14.81
CA SER A 176 4.85 -3.26 -15.88
C SER A 176 4.71 -1.73 -15.88
N THR A 177 3.50 -1.20 -15.65
CA THR A 177 3.28 0.25 -15.59
C THR A 177 3.89 0.87 -14.34
N SER A 178 3.80 0.21 -13.18
CA SER A 178 4.46 0.63 -11.95
C SER A 178 5.99 0.63 -12.07
N ILE A 179 6.60 -0.41 -12.66
CA ILE A 179 8.06 -0.46 -12.86
C ILE A 179 8.51 0.53 -13.95
N TYR A 180 7.69 0.75 -14.98
CA TYR A 180 7.99 1.76 -16.01
C TYR A 180 8.11 3.16 -15.41
N VAL A 181 7.22 3.54 -14.48
CA VAL A 181 7.32 4.88 -13.86
C VAL A 181 8.56 5.01 -12.95
N LEU A 182 9.00 3.90 -12.33
CA LEU A 182 10.28 3.86 -11.62
C LEU A 182 11.45 4.02 -12.59
N SER A 183 11.44 3.28 -13.71
CA SER A 183 12.55 3.28 -14.66
C SER A 183 12.80 4.68 -15.22
N VAL A 184 11.75 5.40 -15.64
CA VAL A 184 11.90 6.79 -16.14
C VAL A 184 12.41 7.76 -15.08
N SER A 185 12.34 7.41 -13.79
CA SER A 185 12.75 8.26 -12.68
C SER A 185 14.16 7.95 -12.18
N ILE A 186 14.57 6.67 -12.15
CA ILE A 186 15.80 6.24 -11.46
C ILE A 186 16.66 5.24 -12.25
N ASP A 187 16.12 4.59 -13.28
CA ASP A 187 16.84 3.59 -14.10
C ASP A 187 16.31 3.51 -15.54
N PRO A 188 16.54 4.54 -16.39
CA PRO A 188 15.92 4.60 -17.72
C PRO A 188 16.31 3.44 -18.65
N GLU A 189 17.48 2.85 -18.43
CA GLU A 189 18.04 1.77 -19.25
C GLU A 189 17.79 0.37 -18.68
N PHE A 190 17.08 0.24 -17.54
CA PHE A 190 16.83 -1.04 -16.87
C PHE A 190 18.13 -1.80 -16.54
N ASN A 191 19.09 -1.11 -15.93
CA ASN A 191 20.33 -1.72 -15.47
C ASN A 191 20.11 -2.60 -14.25
N PHE A 192 19.17 -2.25 -13.38
CA PHE A 192 18.91 -2.97 -12.12
C PHE A 192 17.42 -3.19 -11.83
N LEU A 193 16.51 -2.41 -12.40
CA LEU A 193 15.09 -2.71 -12.34
C LEU A 193 14.75 -3.91 -13.24
N PRO A 194 13.68 -4.68 -12.91
CA PRO A 194 13.22 -5.79 -13.73
C PRO A 194 12.97 -5.38 -15.18
N LYS A 195 13.39 -6.23 -16.13
CA LYS A 195 13.40 -5.90 -17.57
C LYS A 195 12.02 -6.07 -18.21
N ILE A 196 11.10 -5.15 -17.88
CA ILE A 196 9.71 -5.21 -18.33
C ILE A 196 9.55 -5.22 -19.87
N LYS A 197 10.54 -4.73 -20.62
CA LYS A 197 10.56 -4.75 -22.09
C LYS A 197 10.50 -6.18 -22.65
N ASP A 198 11.00 -7.16 -21.89
CA ASP A 198 11.05 -8.56 -22.30
C ASP A 198 9.80 -9.36 -21.87
N TRP A 199 8.94 -8.78 -21.02
CA TRP A 199 7.83 -9.49 -20.39
C TRP A 199 6.70 -9.83 -21.36
N SER A 200 6.40 -8.94 -22.31
CA SER A 200 5.22 -9.11 -23.18
C SER A 200 5.27 -10.37 -24.05
N GLU A 201 6.45 -10.83 -24.48
CA GLU A 201 6.54 -12.12 -25.19
C GLU A 201 6.37 -13.31 -24.23
N LYS A 202 6.94 -13.23 -23.02
CA LYS A 202 6.87 -14.32 -22.04
C LYS A 202 5.45 -14.50 -21.47
N PHE A 203 4.74 -13.41 -21.17
CA PHE A 203 3.32 -13.50 -20.81
C PHE A 203 2.46 -14.07 -21.95
N ARG A 204 2.74 -13.68 -23.20
CA ARG A 204 2.07 -14.30 -24.37
C ARG A 204 2.39 -15.78 -24.53
N GLN A 205 3.53 -16.26 -24.03
CA GLN A 205 3.82 -17.70 -23.99
C GLN A 205 2.95 -18.40 -22.96
N ALA A 206 2.83 -17.85 -21.74
CA ALA A 206 1.93 -18.38 -20.71
C ALA A 206 0.45 -18.43 -21.20
N GLU A 207 0.00 -17.40 -21.93
CA GLU A 207 -1.31 -17.40 -22.60
C GLU A 207 -1.44 -18.54 -23.63
N LYS A 208 -0.45 -18.73 -24.51
CA LYS A 208 -0.43 -19.82 -25.51
C LYS A 208 -0.42 -21.22 -24.88
N GLN A 209 0.28 -21.36 -23.76
CA GLN A 209 0.36 -22.61 -22.99
C GLN A 209 -0.90 -22.88 -22.16
N GLN A 210 -1.84 -21.93 -22.13
CA GLN A 210 -3.06 -22.00 -21.34
C GLN A 210 -2.82 -22.15 -19.85
N ALA A 211 -1.79 -21.48 -19.33
CA ALA A 211 -1.53 -21.44 -17.90
C ALA A 211 -2.78 -20.91 -17.15
N PRO A 212 -3.13 -21.47 -15.98
CA PRO A 212 -4.29 -21.03 -15.20
C PRO A 212 -4.25 -19.52 -14.90
N GLY A 213 -5.34 -18.80 -15.17
CA GLY A 213 -5.42 -17.35 -15.00
C GLY A 213 -4.84 -16.52 -16.16
N PHE A 214 -4.23 -17.15 -17.18
CA PHE A 214 -3.71 -16.51 -18.39
C PHE A 214 -4.57 -16.73 -19.64
N VAL A 215 -5.76 -17.31 -19.50
CA VAL A 215 -6.70 -17.46 -20.61
C VAL A 215 -8.08 -17.03 -20.17
N THR A 216 -8.82 -16.41 -21.09
CA THR A 216 -10.22 -16.04 -20.87
C THR A 216 -11.03 -17.27 -20.48
N ASP A 217 -11.81 -17.14 -19.40
CA ASP A 217 -12.63 -18.21 -18.83
C ASP A 217 -11.84 -19.46 -18.37
N SER A 218 -10.50 -19.39 -18.27
CA SER A 218 -9.73 -20.40 -17.55
C SER A 218 -10.09 -20.38 -16.07
N GLY A 219 -10.01 -21.55 -15.41
CA GLY A 219 -10.15 -21.61 -13.96
C GLY A 219 -9.16 -20.66 -13.29
N MET A 220 -9.68 -19.75 -12.48
CA MET A 220 -8.89 -18.82 -11.69
C MET A 220 -8.72 -19.39 -10.29
N THR A 221 -7.49 -19.47 -9.81
CA THR A 221 -7.26 -19.67 -8.37
C THR A 221 -7.60 -18.36 -7.69
N ILE A 222 -8.72 -18.34 -6.97
CA ILE A 222 -9.14 -17.21 -6.14
C ILE A 222 -8.78 -17.56 -4.71
N SER A 223 -8.10 -16.66 -4.01
CA SER A 223 -7.77 -16.81 -2.60
C SER A 223 -9.04 -16.79 -1.72
N GLU A 224 -8.98 -17.34 -0.51
CA GLU A 224 -10.06 -17.16 0.48
C GLU A 224 -10.04 -15.76 1.11
N LEU A 225 -8.94 -15.03 0.97
CA LEU A 225 -8.68 -13.74 1.62
C LEU A 225 -7.94 -12.77 0.69
N GLY A 226 -8.14 -11.48 0.88
CA GLY A 226 -7.40 -10.43 0.17
C GLY A 226 -6.35 -9.74 1.04
N THR A 227 -5.56 -8.86 0.42
CA THR A 227 -4.51 -8.08 1.10
C THR A 227 -5.06 -7.25 2.25
N THR A 228 -6.28 -6.71 2.11
CA THR A 228 -6.92 -5.90 3.16
C THR A 228 -7.01 -6.69 4.48
N ALA A 229 -7.47 -7.94 4.45
CA ALA A 229 -7.52 -8.79 5.64
C ALA A 229 -6.12 -9.08 6.24
N ILE A 230 -5.11 -9.28 5.39
CA ILE A 230 -3.72 -9.53 5.83
C ILE A 230 -3.14 -8.28 6.50
N TYR A 231 -3.33 -7.11 5.88
CA TYR A 231 -2.84 -5.83 6.37
C TYR A 231 -3.44 -5.52 7.75
N GLU A 232 -4.76 -5.62 7.85
CA GLU A 232 -5.50 -5.38 9.09
C GLU A 232 -5.13 -6.37 10.19
N GLY A 233 -5.04 -7.66 9.86
CA GLY A 233 -4.58 -8.67 10.80
C GLY A 233 -3.16 -8.41 11.31
N GLN A 234 -2.22 -8.08 10.42
CA GLN A 234 -0.84 -7.80 10.80
C GLN A 234 -0.73 -6.55 11.71
N ALA A 235 -1.41 -5.46 11.34
CA ALA A 235 -1.42 -4.22 12.11
C ALA A 235 -2.12 -4.39 13.47
N ARG A 236 -3.27 -5.09 13.49
CA ARG A 236 -4.04 -5.35 14.72
C ARG A 236 -3.28 -6.21 15.70
N PHE A 237 -2.71 -7.33 15.27
CA PHE A 237 -2.04 -8.24 16.21
C PHE A 237 -0.73 -7.64 16.75
N ASN A 238 -0.02 -6.81 15.99
CA ASN A 238 1.06 -6.00 16.53
C ASN A 238 0.56 -4.97 17.56
N GLN A 239 -0.55 -4.27 17.28
CA GLN A 239 -1.16 -3.35 18.24
C GLN A 239 -1.54 -4.05 19.55
N LEU A 240 -2.15 -5.24 19.46
CA LEU A 240 -2.57 -6.03 20.61
C LEU A 240 -1.37 -6.56 21.42
N GLN A 241 -0.30 -6.99 20.77
CA GLN A 241 0.96 -7.36 21.44
C GLN A 241 1.53 -6.18 22.24
N TYR A 242 1.62 -5.00 21.62
CA TYR A 242 2.08 -3.79 22.30
C TYR A 242 1.21 -3.47 23.50
N LEU A 243 -0.12 -3.42 23.34
CA LEU A 243 -1.06 -3.09 24.42
C LEU A 243 -0.99 -4.09 25.57
N SER A 244 -0.97 -5.38 25.26
CA SER A 244 -0.87 -6.44 26.26
C SER A 244 0.38 -6.24 27.12
N ILE A 245 1.54 -6.04 26.49
CA ILE A 245 2.81 -5.88 27.22
C ILE A 245 2.90 -4.53 27.95
N ALA A 246 2.57 -3.42 27.28
CA ALA A 246 2.67 -2.08 27.82
C ALA A 246 1.74 -1.85 29.03
N THR A 247 0.65 -2.62 29.11
CA THR A 247 -0.26 -2.61 30.26
C THR A 247 0.10 -3.64 31.34
N GLY A 248 1.23 -4.34 31.20
CA GLY A 248 1.70 -5.35 32.16
C GLY A 248 0.86 -6.62 32.15
N ASP A 249 0.41 -7.05 30.97
CA ASP A 249 -0.43 -8.24 30.75
C ASP A 249 -1.76 -8.19 31.54
N LYS A 250 -2.24 -6.98 31.82
CA LYS A 250 -3.46 -6.73 32.59
C LYS A 250 -4.73 -7.15 31.85
N TYR A 251 -4.71 -7.10 30.52
CA TYR A 251 -5.83 -7.42 29.65
C TYR A 251 -5.55 -8.71 28.90
N SER A 252 -6.48 -9.65 29.00
CA SER A 252 -6.51 -10.90 28.24
C SER A 252 -7.01 -10.66 26.82
N TYR A 253 -6.91 -11.68 25.97
CA TYR A 253 -7.51 -11.62 24.64
C TYR A 253 -9.03 -11.39 24.74
N ASP A 254 -9.73 -12.06 25.68
CA ASP A 254 -11.18 -11.86 25.85
C ASP A 254 -11.53 -10.43 26.24
N ASP A 255 -10.73 -9.78 27.09
CA ASP A 255 -10.91 -8.37 27.42
C ASP A 255 -10.84 -7.50 26.16
N PHE A 256 -9.87 -7.73 25.27
CA PHE A 256 -9.76 -6.98 24.01
C PHE A 256 -10.91 -7.31 23.03
N ALA A 257 -11.44 -8.53 23.06
CA ALA A 257 -12.60 -8.90 22.27
C ALA A 257 -13.86 -8.17 22.75
N GLU A 258 -14.08 -8.10 24.06
CA GLU A 258 -15.16 -7.30 24.66
C GLU A 258 -15.03 -5.79 24.37
N MET A 259 -13.81 -5.32 24.09
CA MET A 259 -13.54 -3.94 23.66
C MET A 259 -13.78 -3.69 22.16
N GLY A 260 -14.16 -4.71 21.39
CA GLY A 260 -14.39 -4.59 19.94
C GLY A 260 -13.11 -4.53 19.10
N MET A 261 -11.95 -4.92 19.65
CA MET A 261 -10.67 -4.88 18.90
C MET A 261 -10.42 -6.14 18.05
N LEU A 262 -11.30 -7.15 18.16
CA LEU A 262 -11.11 -8.49 17.61
C LEU A 262 -12.37 -8.96 16.86
N GLU A 263 -12.89 -8.09 16.00
CA GLU A 263 -14.07 -8.33 15.16
C GLU A 263 -13.84 -7.90 13.70
N GLY A 264 -14.70 -8.36 12.79
CA GLY A 264 -14.66 -7.98 11.37
C GLY A 264 -13.34 -8.32 10.67
N ILE A 265 -12.91 -7.42 9.77
CA ILE A 265 -11.69 -7.58 8.97
C ILE A 265 -10.42 -7.78 9.82
N TYR A 266 -10.38 -7.22 11.04
CA TYR A 266 -9.22 -7.24 11.92
C TYR A 266 -8.79 -8.64 12.39
N VAL A 267 -9.70 -9.62 12.32
CA VAL A 267 -9.43 -11.01 12.74
C VAL A 267 -9.60 -12.02 11.62
N GLU A 268 -10.04 -11.60 10.43
CA GLU A 268 -10.36 -12.50 9.32
C GLU A 268 -9.16 -13.37 8.92
N ALA A 269 -8.01 -12.74 8.65
CA ALA A 269 -6.79 -13.47 8.31
C ALA A 269 -6.31 -14.39 9.44
N PHE A 270 -6.39 -13.94 10.70
CA PHE A 270 -5.96 -14.77 11.84
C PHE A 270 -6.87 -15.97 12.06
N ASN A 271 -8.19 -15.80 11.96
CA ASN A 271 -9.16 -16.88 12.06
C ASN A 271 -8.95 -17.92 10.94
N LEU A 272 -8.67 -17.45 9.72
CA LEU A 272 -8.35 -18.33 8.61
C LEU A 272 -7.04 -19.10 8.84
N PHE A 273 -6.00 -18.42 9.35
CA PHE A 273 -4.76 -19.06 9.77
C PHE A 273 -5.00 -20.18 10.80
N LEU A 274 -5.73 -19.90 11.89
CA LEU A 274 -6.08 -20.90 12.91
C LEU A 274 -6.87 -22.08 12.33
N LYS A 275 -7.83 -21.80 11.44
CA LYS A 275 -8.63 -22.81 10.73
C LYS A 275 -7.76 -23.74 9.89
N TYR A 276 -6.82 -23.18 9.12
CA TYR A 276 -5.93 -23.98 8.26
C TYR A 276 -4.99 -24.89 9.06
N ILE A 277 -4.42 -24.38 10.14
CA ILE A 277 -3.47 -25.13 10.97
C ILE A 277 -4.17 -26.08 11.95
N GLY A 278 -5.47 -25.89 12.19
CA GLY A 278 -6.29 -26.76 13.02
C GLY A 278 -5.98 -26.65 14.50
N ILE A 279 -5.83 -25.42 15.00
CA ILE A 279 -5.63 -25.15 16.43
C ILE A 279 -6.66 -24.14 16.95
N ASP A 280 -6.91 -24.21 18.26
CA ASP A 280 -7.72 -23.22 18.94
C ASP A 280 -6.95 -21.90 19.10
N ARG A 281 -7.73 -20.83 19.29
CA ARG A 281 -7.20 -19.51 19.56
C ARG A 281 -6.30 -19.54 20.81
N PRO A 282 -5.12 -18.89 20.78
CA PRO A 282 -4.22 -18.88 21.92
C PRO A 282 -4.77 -18.06 23.09
N ASP A 283 -4.47 -18.49 24.31
CA ASP A 283 -4.95 -17.88 25.56
C ASP A 283 -4.32 -16.50 25.87
N ASN A 284 -3.19 -16.17 25.22
CA ASN A 284 -2.50 -14.90 25.43
C ASN A 284 -1.95 -14.32 24.12
N LEU A 285 -1.79 -12.99 24.10
CA LEU A 285 -1.39 -12.24 22.91
C LEU A 285 0.11 -12.30 22.59
N ASN A 286 0.92 -12.82 23.51
CA ASN A 286 2.37 -12.97 23.35
C ASN A 286 2.79 -14.40 22.96
N ASN A 287 1.82 -15.22 22.56
CA ASN A 287 2.01 -16.61 22.18
C ASN A 287 2.80 -16.73 20.86
N SER A 288 3.62 -17.78 20.75
CA SER A 288 4.41 -18.13 19.56
C SER A 288 3.58 -18.20 18.28
N VAL A 289 2.33 -18.68 18.38
CA VAL A 289 1.36 -18.75 17.27
C VAL A 289 1.08 -17.38 16.66
N ILE A 290 0.99 -16.32 17.48
CA ILE A 290 0.78 -14.95 16.97
C ILE A 290 2.05 -14.45 16.30
N GLY A 291 3.22 -14.75 16.86
CA GLY A 291 4.51 -14.47 16.21
C GLY A 291 4.61 -15.13 14.83
N LEU A 292 4.20 -16.39 14.71
CA LEU A 292 4.16 -17.12 13.45
C LEU A 292 3.15 -16.52 12.46
N PHE A 293 1.95 -16.16 12.92
CA PHE A 293 0.94 -15.50 12.08
C PHE A 293 1.49 -14.19 11.49
N LEU A 294 2.10 -13.34 12.31
CA LEU A 294 2.69 -12.07 11.85
C LEU A 294 3.81 -12.29 10.82
N LEU A 295 4.60 -13.36 10.98
CA LEU A 295 5.61 -13.76 10.00
C LEU A 295 4.97 -14.20 8.68
N VAL A 296 3.89 -15.01 8.72
CA VAL A 296 3.15 -15.41 7.52
C VAL A 296 2.59 -14.19 6.79
N CYS A 297 2.03 -13.21 7.51
CA CYS A 297 1.59 -11.95 6.92
C CYS A 297 2.74 -11.20 6.23
N ASP A 298 3.89 -11.04 6.91
CA ASP A 298 5.03 -10.32 6.33
C ASP A 298 5.56 -11.03 5.07
N ILE A 299 5.67 -12.35 5.07
CA ILE A 299 6.10 -13.11 3.89
C ILE A 299 5.10 -12.91 2.75
N ALA A 300 3.80 -13.06 3.02
CA ALA A 300 2.73 -12.99 2.02
C ALA A 300 2.70 -11.65 1.27
N ILE A 301 2.97 -10.54 1.94
CA ILE A 301 2.91 -9.18 1.34
C ILE A 301 4.24 -8.75 0.67
N ASN A 302 5.30 -9.53 0.83
CA ASN A 302 6.61 -9.27 0.22
C ASN A 302 6.96 -10.30 -0.87
N PRO A 303 6.27 -10.30 -2.02
CA PRO A 303 6.69 -11.11 -3.16
C PRO A 303 7.94 -10.48 -3.77
N VAL A 304 8.93 -11.30 -4.12
CA VAL A 304 10.20 -10.80 -4.68
C VAL A 304 10.18 -10.84 -6.20
N GLU A 305 9.45 -11.81 -6.78
CA GLU A 305 9.33 -11.96 -8.22
C GLU A 305 8.50 -10.84 -8.86
N GLY A 306 8.99 -10.36 -10.00
CA GLY A 306 8.43 -9.21 -10.70
C GLY A 306 8.85 -7.87 -10.10
N PHE A 307 9.09 -7.79 -8.79
CA PHE A 307 9.75 -6.67 -8.13
C PHE A 307 10.15 -7.05 -6.69
N PRO A 308 11.39 -6.83 -6.25
CA PRO A 308 12.49 -6.18 -6.97
C PRO A 308 13.27 -7.08 -7.92
N SER A 309 13.02 -8.40 -7.97
CA SER A 309 13.70 -9.30 -8.90
C SER A 309 12.95 -9.46 -10.22
N ASP A 310 13.64 -9.98 -11.24
CA ASP A 310 12.97 -10.50 -12.44
C ASP A 310 12.01 -11.65 -12.09
N ILE A 311 11.03 -11.87 -12.98
CA ILE A 311 10.11 -13.02 -12.93
C ILE A 311 10.87 -14.27 -13.36
N MET A 312 10.87 -15.30 -12.52
CA MET A 312 11.52 -16.58 -12.80
C MET A 312 10.61 -17.48 -13.63
N ASP A 313 9.34 -17.58 -13.24
CA ASP A 313 8.32 -18.34 -13.96
C ASP A 313 7.06 -17.49 -14.21
N TYR A 314 6.72 -17.30 -15.49
CA TYR A 314 5.61 -16.47 -15.90
C TYR A 314 4.27 -17.20 -15.77
N GLU A 315 4.27 -18.54 -15.81
CA GLU A 315 3.06 -19.34 -15.67
C GLU A 315 2.55 -19.32 -14.21
N SER A 316 3.48 -19.26 -13.24
CA SER A 316 3.16 -19.19 -11.81
C SER A 316 3.06 -17.76 -11.27
N PHE A 317 3.30 -16.73 -12.08
CA PHE A 317 3.45 -15.35 -11.60
C PHE A 317 2.29 -14.88 -10.70
N ILE A 318 1.05 -15.19 -11.07
CA ILE A 318 -0.14 -14.88 -10.24
C ILE A 318 -0.02 -15.50 -8.84
N ILE A 319 0.32 -16.79 -8.77
CA ILE A 319 0.46 -17.54 -7.51
C ILE A 319 1.61 -16.99 -6.66
N CYS A 320 2.73 -16.60 -7.30
CA CYS A 320 3.91 -16.09 -6.63
C CYS A 320 3.76 -14.62 -6.16
N SER A 321 2.81 -13.87 -6.72
CA SER A 321 2.63 -12.44 -6.42
C SER A 321 1.35 -12.10 -5.66
N ASP A 322 0.30 -12.92 -5.74
CA ASP A 322 -0.94 -12.71 -5.00
C ASP A 322 -0.75 -13.05 -3.51
N PRO A 323 -0.92 -12.09 -2.58
CA PRO A 323 -0.63 -12.32 -1.17
C PRO A 323 -1.65 -13.25 -0.50
N GLY A 324 -2.91 -13.30 -0.96
CA GLY A 324 -3.92 -14.20 -0.41
C GLY A 324 -3.64 -15.65 -0.77
N ILE A 325 -3.19 -15.92 -2.00
CA ILE A 325 -2.73 -17.24 -2.43
C ILE A 325 -1.49 -17.64 -1.63
N ARG A 326 -0.48 -16.76 -1.54
CA ARG A 326 0.75 -17.03 -0.76
C ARG A 326 0.44 -17.33 0.70
N PHE A 327 -0.40 -16.52 1.34
CA PHE A 327 -0.85 -16.74 2.73
C PHE A 327 -1.47 -18.13 2.89
N THR A 328 -2.36 -18.52 1.98
CA THR A 328 -3.04 -19.81 2.01
C THR A 328 -2.06 -20.99 1.85
N LEU A 329 -1.09 -20.86 0.93
CA LEU A 329 -0.04 -21.87 0.72
C LEU A 329 0.86 -22.03 1.94
N LEU A 330 1.23 -20.92 2.60
CA LEU A 330 2.01 -20.92 3.84
C LEU A 330 1.24 -21.59 4.98
N CYS A 331 -0.04 -21.26 5.17
CA CYS A 331 -0.89 -21.90 6.18
C CYS A 331 -1.02 -23.41 5.93
N SER A 332 -1.21 -23.79 4.67
CA SER A 332 -1.29 -25.19 4.24
C SER A 332 0.01 -25.96 4.44
N PHE A 333 1.16 -25.29 4.44
CA PHE A 333 2.43 -25.91 4.78
C PHE A 333 2.55 -26.15 6.27
N ILE A 334 2.26 -25.12 7.07
CA ILE A 334 2.36 -25.14 8.52
C ILE A 334 1.49 -26.27 9.09
N SER A 335 0.29 -26.48 8.53
CA SER A 335 -0.61 -27.54 8.97
C SER A 335 -0.06 -28.97 8.81
N LYS A 336 0.95 -29.18 7.96
CA LYS A 336 1.59 -30.50 7.78
C LYS A 336 2.47 -30.90 8.97
N ASP A 337 2.95 -29.94 9.74
CA ASP A 337 3.79 -30.15 10.93
C ASP A 337 3.49 -29.10 12.01
N LYS A 338 2.24 -29.07 12.45
CA LYS A 338 1.74 -28.04 13.38
C LYS A 338 2.56 -27.97 14.68
N ASP A 339 3.05 -29.09 15.19
CA ASP A 339 3.74 -29.16 16.47
C ASP A 339 5.11 -28.46 16.38
N LYS A 340 5.81 -28.58 15.25
CA LYS A 340 7.04 -27.83 14.98
C LYS A 340 6.78 -26.33 14.94
N TRP A 341 5.77 -25.92 14.18
CA TRP A 341 5.58 -24.51 13.82
C TRP A 341 4.94 -23.69 14.93
N THR A 342 3.98 -24.24 15.67
CA THR A 342 3.25 -23.51 16.73
C THR A 342 4.13 -23.08 17.89
N THR A 343 5.34 -23.62 18.00
CA THR A 343 6.37 -23.22 18.96
C THR A 343 7.62 -22.64 18.31
N ALA A 344 7.59 -22.25 17.04
CA ALA A 344 8.78 -21.85 16.30
C ALA A 344 9.30 -20.45 16.63
N VAL A 345 8.41 -19.52 17.00
CA VAL A 345 8.79 -18.13 17.35
C VAL A 345 8.80 -17.97 18.86
N GLN A 346 9.98 -17.95 19.48
CA GLN A 346 10.15 -17.88 20.93
C GLN A 346 10.74 -16.54 21.36
N ASP A 347 11.87 -16.17 20.75
CA ASP A 347 12.69 -15.03 21.17
C ASP A 347 12.39 -13.76 20.37
N TYR A 348 11.65 -13.88 19.26
CA TYR A 348 11.33 -12.78 18.33
C TYR A 348 12.62 -12.12 17.79
N SER A 349 13.61 -12.96 17.53
CA SER A 349 14.95 -12.59 17.13
C SER A 349 15.08 -12.42 15.62
N ARG A 350 16.13 -11.71 15.21
CA ARG A 350 16.50 -11.61 13.79
C ARG A 350 16.75 -12.99 13.16
N GLN A 351 17.39 -13.90 13.89
CA GLN A 351 17.73 -15.21 13.36
C GLN A 351 16.50 -16.08 13.16
N GLU A 352 15.55 -16.07 14.11
CA GLU A 352 14.27 -16.78 13.93
C GLU A 352 13.51 -16.26 12.72
N TYR A 353 13.46 -14.94 12.49
CA TYR A 353 12.83 -14.42 11.28
C TYR A 353 13.49 -15.01 10.03
N ILE A 354 14.82 -15.00 9.95
CA ILE A 354 15.57 -15.50 8.78
C ILE A 354 15.29 -16.99 8.57
N ASP A 355 15.56 -17.81 9.58
CA ASP A 355 15.47 -19.26 9.46
C ASP A 355 14.05 -19.74 9.13
N LEU A 356 13.04 -19.11 9.73
CA LEU A 356 11.65 -19.49 9.52
C LEU A 356 11.13 -18.96 8.18
N SER A 357 11.47 -17.73 7.78
CA SER A 357 11.07 -17.21 6.48
C SER A 357 11.68 -17.98 5.31
N GLU A 358 12.95 -18.38 5.43
CA GLU A 358 13.62 -19.22 4.43
C GLU A 358 12.93 -20.58 4.28
N GLN A 359 12.68 -21.28 5.39
CA GLN A 359 11.99 -22.58 5.37
C GLN A 359 10.57 -22.51 4.80
N LEU A 360 9.83 -21.45 5.15
CA LEU A 360 8.47 -21.24 4.66
C LEU A 360 8.45 -20.90 3.16
N CYS A 361 9.37 -20.04 2.70
CA CYS A 361 9.47 -19.64 1.30
C CYS A 361 9.96 -20.77 0.39
N GLU A 362 10.90 -21.62 0.85
CA GLU A 362 11.35 -22.79 0.11
C GLU A 362 10.18 -23.72 -0.26
N TYR A 363 9.24 -23.91 0.67
CA TYR A 363 8.07 -24.76 0.43
C TYR A 363 7.13 -24.22 -0.66
N ILE A 364 6.89 -22.91 -0.66
CA ILE A 364 6.05 -22.28 -1.70
C ILE A 364 6.84 -21.97 -2.98
N VAL A 365 8.11 -22.39 -3.05
CA VAL A 365 9.03 -22.21 -4.18
C VAL A 365 9.19 -20.72 -4.55
N CYS A 366 9.24 -19.86 -3.53
CA CYS A 366 9.44 -18.43 -3.70
C CYS A 366 10.73 -17.97 -3.01
N LEU A 367 11.23 -16.81 -3.41
CA LEU A 367 12.35 -16.16 -2.70
C LEU A 367 11.89 -15.59 -1.34
N PRO A 368 12.71 -15.70 -0.29
CA PRO A 368 12.48 -15.05 1.00
C PRO A 368 12.44 -13.52 0.87
N PRO A 369 11.63 -12.80 1.69
CA PRO A 369 11.56 -11.34 1.64
C PRO A 369 12.92 -10.63 1.74
N LEU A 370 13.84 -11.17 2.56
CA LEU A 370 15.17 -10.59 2.73
C LEU A 370 16.08 -10.69 1.50
N VAL A 371 15.80 -11.63 0.58
CA VAL A 371 16.48 -11.63 -0.72
C VAL A 371 16.06 -10.39 -1.52
N GLY A 372 14.77 -10.05 -1.51
CA GLY A 372 14.29 -8.82 -2.13
C GLY A 372 14.86 -7.58 -1.47
N SER A 373 14.89 -7.52 -0.14
CA SER A 373 15.52 -6.41 0.58
C SER A 373 17.00 -6.26 0.21
N ALA A 374 17.75 -7.37 0.12
CA ALA A 374 19.16 -7.37 -0.27
C ALA A 374 19.38 -6.78 -1.68
N ILE A 375 18.61 -7.23 -2.68
CA ILE A 375 18.65 -6.67 -4.04
C ILE A 375 18.49 -5.14 -4.01
N VAL A 376 17.54 -4.64 -3.23
CA VAL A 376 17.26 -3.21 -3.15
C VAL A 376 18.37 -2.44 -2.42
N ALA A 377 18.94 -3.01 -1.37
CA ALA A 377 20.06 -2.40 -0.66
C ALA A 377 21.31 -2.30 -1.54
N ASP A 378 21.58 -3.32 -2.36
CA ASP A 378 22.70 -3.33 -3.30
C ASP A 378 22.58 -2.20 -4.33
N TRP A 379 21.36 -1.75 -4.68
CA TRP A 379 21.20 -0.63 -5.61
C TRP A 379 21.90 0.64 -5.16
N ALA A 380 21.92 0.92 -3.85
CA ALA A 380 22.60 2.08 -3.28
C ALA A 380 24.12 1.96 -3.32
N GLU A 381 24.65 0.74 -3.27
CA GLU A 381 26.09 0.48 -3.37
C GLU A 381 26.57 0.57 -4.82
N GLU A 382 25.78 0.04 -5.75
CA GLU A 382 26.19 -0.17 -7.14
C GLU A 382 25.85 1.00 -8.08
N HIS A 383 24.80 1.78 -7.79
CA HIS A 383 24.28 2.78 -8.74
C HIS A 383 24.36 4.22 -8.22
N THR A 384 24.96 5.09 -9.02
CA THR A 384 25.04 6.53 -8.71
C THR A 384 23.68 7.21 -8.66
N SER A 385 22.75 6.81 -9.54
CA SER A 385 21.39 7.39 -9.57
C SER A 385 20.63 7.18 -8.26
N ILE A 386 20.87 6.04 -7.60
CA ILE A 386 20.28 5.74 -6.30
C ILE A 386 20.98 6.49 -5.17
N ARG A 387 22.32 6.59 -5.19
CA ARG A 387 23.05 7.44 -4.21
C ARG A 387 22.63 8.90 -4.28
N ASP A 388 22.42 9.43 -5.48
CA ASP A 388 21.89 10.78 -5.67
C ASP A 388 20.46 10.91 -5.11
N LEU A 389 19.60 9.92 -5.36
CA LEU A 389 18.25 9.88 -4.80
C LEU A 389 18.24 9.83 -3.26
N LEU A 390 19.10 9.01 -2.66
CA LEU A 390 19.20 8.91 -1.20
C LEU A 390 19.80 10.16 -0.56
N LYS A 391 20.60 10.92 -1.32
CA LYS A 391 21.05 12.25 -0.92
C LYS A 391 19.90 13.25 -0.95
N GLU A 392 19.10 13.27 -2.03
CA GLU A 392 17.87 14.08 -2.11
C GLU A 392 16.94 13.81 -0.91
N GLU A 393 16.79 12.54 -0.51
CA GLU A 393 16.01 12.15 0.66
C GLU A 393 16.58 12.66 1.98
N SER A 394 17.88 12.50 2.21
CA SER A 394 18.53 12.98 3.43
C SER A 394 18.49 14.50 3.60
N GLU A 395 18.42 15.24 2.48
CA GLU A 395 18.31 16.69 2.49
C GLU A 395 16.83 17.15 2.42
N MET A 396 15.88 16.21 2.26
CA MET A 396 14.47 16.46 1.90
C MET A 396 14.32 17.42 0.72
N LYS A 397 15.24 17.35 -0.24
CA LYS A 397 15.34 18.25 -1.39
C LYS A 397 15.40 17.44 -2.67
N PHE A 398 14.21 17.09 -3.17
CA PHE A 398 14.06 16.28 -4.37
C PHE A 398 14.08 17.13 -5.63
N LYS A 399 14.54 16.51 -6.71
CA LYS A 399 14.31 17.07 -8.05
C LYS A 399 12.81 17.13 -8.33
N PRO A 400 12.33 18.20 -9.00
CA PRO A 400 10.90 18.37 -9.26
C PRO A 400 10.35 17.30 -10.22
N GLU A 401 11.17 16.72 -11.09
CA GLU A 401 10.73 15.68 -12.01
C GLU A 401 10.33 14.40 -11.25
N ASN A 402 9.09 13.96 -11.43
CA ASN A 402 8.54 12.75 -10.80
C ASN A 402 8.73 12.70 -9.28
N LEU A 403 8.69 13.85 -8.59
CA LEU A 403 9.02 13.97 -7.17
C LEU A 403 8.31 12.92 -6.30
N SER A 404 7.01 12.69 -6.48
CA SER A 404 6.27 11.69 -5.70
C SER A 404 6.85 10.29 -5.83
N ILE A 405 7.26 9.89 -7.05
CA ILE A 405 7.86 8.59 -7.33
C ILE A 405 9.26 8.52 -6.71
N ARG A 406 10.07 9.55 -6.89
CA ARG A 406 11.42 9.65 -6.30
C ARG A 406 11.35 9.54 -4.77
N LEU A 407 10.49 10.33 -4.13
CA LEU A 407 10.30 10.35 -2.68
C LEU A 407 9.90 8.98 -2.13
N PHE A 408 8.90 8.35 -2.73
CA PHE A 408 8.45 7.02 -2.32
C PHE A 408 9.53 5.97 -2.52
N THR A 409 10.24 6.02 -3.65
CA THR A 409 11.33 5.09 -3.95
C THR A 409 12.46 5.23 -2.93
N ALA A 410 12.82 6.46 -2.55
CA ALA A 410 13.85 6.68 -1.54
C ALA A 410 13.43 6.12 -0.18
N LYS A 411 12.18 6.35 0.25
CA LYS A 411 11.64 5.78 1.50
C LYS A 411 11.59 4.26 1.46
N TYR A 412 11.16 3.67 0.35
CA TYR A 412 11.19 2.21 0.15
C TYR A 412 12.60 1.64 0.28
N ILE A 413 13.61 2.27 -0.35
CA ILE A 413 15.01 1.82 -0.26
C ILE A 413 15.51 1.92 1.19
N ARG A 414 15.28 3.04 1.88
CA ARG A 414 15.65 3.19 3.30
C ARG A 414 15.00 2.12 4.17
N PHE A 415 13.74 1.80 3.88
CA PHE A 415 13.01 0.76 4.58
C PHE A 415 13.66 -0.61 4.37
N GLN A 416 14.04 -0.96 3.14
CA GLN A 416 14.75 -2.22 2.86
C GLN A 416 16.14 -2.28 3.52
N GLU A 417 16.92 -1.19 3.48
CA GLU A 417 18.25 -1.11 4.13
C GLU A 417 18.17 -1.44 5.64
N ASP A 418 17.15 -0.94 6.32
CA ASP A 418 16.94 -1.21 7.73
C ASP A 418 16.27 -2.58 7.96
N LYS A 419 15.37 -3.02 7.07
CA LYS A 419 14.72 -4.33 7.18
C LYS A 419 15.70 -5.50 7.09
N ILE A 420 16.78 -5.39 6.30
CA ILE A 420 17.86 -6.39 6.29
C ILE A 420 18.52 -6.54 7.67
N LYS A 421 18.70 -5.41 8.36
CA LYS A 421 19.40 -5.36 9.64
C LYS A 421 18.48 -5.79 10.78
N TYR A 422 17.22 -5.38 10.74
CA TYR A 422 16.26 -5.55 11.83
C TYR A 422 14.91 -6.11 11.35
N PRO A 423 14.88 -7.25 10.63
CA PRO A 423 13.63 -7.78 10.08
C PRO A 423 12.63 -8.15 11.19
N ASN A 424 13.13 -8.57 12.34
CA ASN A 424 12.33 -8.85 13.53
C ASN A 424 11.62 -7.61 14.09
N VAL A 425 12.20 -6.41 13.93
CA VAL A 425 11.56 -5.15 14.34
C VAL A 425 10.37 -4.85 13.44
N PHE A 426 10.52 -4.98 12.11
CA PHE A 426 9.42 -4.71 11.18
C PHE A 426 8.32 -5.77 11.23
N CYS A 427 8.68 -7.03 11.48
CA CYS A 427 7.71 -8.13 11.58
C CYS A 427 6.91 -8.11 12.89
N TRP A 428 7.57 -7.80 14.00
CA TRP A 428 7.02 -7.92 15.36
C TRP A 428 7.14 -6.62 16.17
N ILE A 429 6.90 -5.49 15.51
CA ILE A 429 7.05 -4.15 16.09
C ILE A 429 6.29 -3.97 17.40
N GLY A 430 5.13 -4.60 17.53
CA GLY A 430 4.30 -4.52 18.73
C GLY A 430 5.05 -4.95 19.99
N ARG A 431 5.79 -6.06 19.90
CA ARG A 431 6.66 -6.54 20.98
C ARG A 431 7.95 -5.71 21.06
N SER A 432 8.53 -5.32 19.93
CA SER A 432 9.78 -4.53 19.89
C SER A 432 9.65 -3.19 20.60
N MET A 433 8.51 -2.52 20.46
CA MET A 433 8.26 -1.21 21.04
C MET A 433 8.10 -1.20 22.56
N THR A 434 8.10 -2.35 23.22
CA THR A 434 8.05 -2.43 24.69
C THR A 434 9.38 -2.82 25.33
N GLY A 435 10.46 -2.92 24.55
CA GLY A 435 11.79 -3.29 25.03
C GLY A 435 11.88 -4.73 25.57
N LYS A 436 10.89 -5.58 25.27
CA LYS A 436 10.88 -7.01 25.64
C LYS A 436 11.42 -7.91 24.51
N VAL A 437 11.97 -7.34 23.44
CA VAL A 437 12.50 -8.08 22.29
C VAL A 437 13.98 -8.31 22.46
N HIS A 438 14.31 -9.54 22.84
CA HIS A 438 15.67 -10.06 22.93
C HIS A 438 16.59 -9.30 23.91
N LYS A 439 17.62 -9.97 24.44
CA LYS A 439 18.58 -9.29 25.34
C LYS A 439 19.51 -8.30 24.62
N ASP A 440 19.57 -8.42 23.30
CA ASP A 440 20.60 -7.76 22.48
C ASP A 440 20.08 -6.61 21.62
N LEU A 441 18.81 -6.22 21.77
CA LEU A 441 18.23 -5.09 21.04
C LEU A 441 17.68 -4.04 22.01
N ASP A 442 18.38 -2.91 22.12
CA ASP A 442 17.95 -1.80 22.96
C ASP A 442 16.71 -1.10 22.40
N LEU A 443 15.79 -0.72 23.28
CA LEU A 443 14.57 0.02 22.91
C LEU A 443 14.89 1.32 22.15
N SER A 444 15.99 2.00 22.48
CA SER A 444 16.41 3.22 21.78
C SER A 444 16.74 2.99 20.30
N VAL A 445 17.21 1.79 19.94
CA VAL A 445 17.43 1.39 18.55
C VAL A 445 16.09 1.21 17.85
N VAL A 446 15.13 0.55 18.50
CA VAL A 446 13.78 0.35 17.97
C VAL A 446 13.06 1.68 17.77
N GLU A 447 13.11 2.58 18.75
CA GLU A 447 12.55 3.94 18.66
C GLU A 447 13.16 4.72 17.50
N LYS A 448 14.48 4.65 17.31
CA LYS A 448 15.15 5.30 16.18
C LYS A 448 14.67 4.75 14.83
N ILE A 449 14.52 3.44 14.70
CA ILE A 449 14.00 2.79 13.49
C ILE A 449 12.55 3.23 13.25
N PHE A 450 11.71 3.17 14.29
CA PHE A 450 10.30 3.56 14.20
C PHE A 450 10.15 5.03 13.76
N ASN A 451 10.89 5.95 14.40
CA ASN A 451 10.86 7.38 14.08
C ASN A 451 11.34 7.68 12.66
N ARG A 452 12.39 6.98 12.19
CA ARG A 452 12.90 7.13 10.83
C ARG A 452 11.87 6.75 9.76
N HIS A 453 11.03 5.76 10.05
CA HIS A 453 10.04 5.22 9.12
C HIS A 453 8.61 5.69 9.40
N GLN A 454 8.42 6.79 10.12
CA GLN A 454 7.10 7.41 10.26
C GLN A 454 6.53 7.84 8.90
N ALA A 455 5.20 7.91 8.83
CA ALA A 455 4.53 8.47 7.65
C ALA A 455 4.99 9.90 7.38
N LEU A 456 5.15 10.23 6.11
CA LEU A 456 5.61 11.57 5.67
C LEU A 456 4.64 12.68 6.04
N PHE A 457 3.34 12.36 6.08
CA PHE A 457 2.27 13.32 6.30
C PHE A 457 1.32 12.80 7.36
N ILE A 458 0.90 13.71 8.24
CA ILE A 458 -0.06 13.45 9.31
C ILE A 458 -1.04 14.63 9.40
N ASP A 459 -2.29 14.37 9.77
CA ASP A 459 -3.19 15.45 10.12
C ASP A 459 -2.88 16.05 11.50
N VAL A 460 -3.39 17.25 11.75
CA VAL A 460 -3.42 17.87 13.07
C VAL A 460 -4.86 18.02 13.55
N ILE A 461 -5.03 18.41 14.81
CA ILE A 461 -6.34 18.80 15.35
C ILE A 461 -7.08 19.72 14.37
N GLY A 462 -8.29 19.34 14.00
CA GLY A 462 -9.09 20.02 12.97
C GLY A 462 -8.92 19.47 11.54
N GLY A 463 -8.09 18.46 11.32
CA GLY A 463 -8.01 17.66 10.08
C GLY A 463 -7.13 18.22 8.97
N GLU A 464 -6.42 19.34 9.19
CA GLU A 464 -5.44 19.89 8.24
C GLU A 464 -4.25 18.93 8.13
N ILE A 465 -3.82 18.59 6.91
CA ILE A 465 -2.63 17.77 6.69
C ILE A 465 -1.36 18.62 6.82
N ARG A 466 -0.35 18.09 7.50
CA ARG A 466 0.98 18.69 7.61
C ARG A 466 2.08 17.66 7.34
N PRO A 467 3.28 18.10 6.93
CA PRO A 467 4.43 17.21 6.93
C PRO A 467 4.80 16.83 8.36
N THR A 468 5.18 15.56 8.53
CA THR A 468 5.87 15.09 9.73
C THR A 468 7.24 15.77 9.80
N ILE A 469 7.57 16.34 10.96
CA ILE A 469 8.88 16.95 11.19
C ILE A 469 9.83 15.86 11.66
N PHE A 470 10.91 15.67 10.90
CA PHE A 470 12.00 14.76 11.26
C PHE A 470 13.17 15.58 11.79
N ASP A 471 13.77 15.16 12.91
CA ASP A 471 14.85 15.89 13.59
C ASP A 471 16.07 16.17 12.68
N ASP A 472 16.30 15.30 11.70
CA ASP A 472 17.45 15.35 10.80
C ASP A 472 17.21 16.19 9.54
N HIS A 473 16.01 16.76 9.34
CA HIS A 473 15.64 17.46 8.10
C HIS A 473 15.36 18.95 8.31
N HIS A 474 15.77 19.76 7.33
CA HIS A 474 15.43 21.18 7.32
C HIS A 474 13.93 21.38 7.05
N GLU A 475 13.29 22.22 7.88
CA GLU A 475 11.85 22.50 7.80
C GLU A 475 11.45 23.10 6.44
N GLU A 476 12.29 23.99 5.88
CA GLU A 476 12.05 24.63 4.58
C GLU A 476 11.98 23.60 3.44
N ASN A 477 12.99 22.73 3.34
CA ASN A 477 13.04 21.66 2.33
C ASN A 477 11.87 20.68 2.49
N THR A 478 11.53 20.35 3.74
CA THR A 478 10.39 19.48 4.07
C THR A 478 9.08 20.10 3.57
N MET A 479 8.89 21.39 3.78
CA MET A 479 7.69 22.11 3.32
C MET A 479 7.63 22.22 1.79
N GLU A 480 8.75 22.49 1.11
CA GLU A 480 8.82 22.53 -0.35
C GLU A 480 8.48 21.16 -0.97
N THR A 481 9.04 20.09 -0.43
CA THR A 481 8.75 18.71 -0.84
C THR A 481 7.28 18.37 -0.60
N PHE A 482 6.71 18.76 0.56
CA PHE A 482 5.29 18.60 0.87
C PHE A 482 4.37 19.29 -0.14
N GLN A 483 4.62 20.56 -0.43
CA GLN A 483 3.82 21.34 -1.37
C GLN A 483 3.88 20.75 -2.79
N THR A 484 5.08 20.38 -3.23
CA THR A 484 5.27 19.77 -4.55
C THR A 484 4.62 18.40 -4.63
N PHE A 485 4.72 17.58 -3.58
CA PHE A 485 4.05 16.29 -3.51
C PHE A 485 2.54 16.41 -3.71
N TYR A 486 1.88 17.32 -3.00
CA TYR A 486 0.43 17.50 -3.13
C TYR A 486 0.01 18.18 -4.45
N ALA A 487 0.88 18.98 -5.07
CA ALA A 487 0.67 19.46 -6.44
C ALA A 487 0.63 18.30 -7.46
N PHE A 488 1.55 17.34 -7.34
CA PHE A 488 1.52 16.11 -8.13
C PHE A 488 0.29 15.26 -7.80
N ASN A 489 0.00 15.05 -6.52
CA ASN A 489 -1.11 14.21 -6.07
C ASN A 489 -2.47 14.71 -6.59
N THR A 490 -2.73 16.02 -6.52
CA THR A 490 -3.94 16.61 -7.10
C THR A 490 -3.99 16.49 -8.62
N THR A 491 -2.85 16.57 -9.31
CA THR A 491 -2.80 16.32 -10.76
C THR A 491 -3.12 14.87 -11.11
N TYR A 492 -2.65 13.91 -10.32
CA TYR A 492 -2.99 12.49 -10.48
C TYR A 492 -4.49 12.24 -10.23
N ASP A 493 -5.06 12.82 -9.16
CA ASP A 493 -6.50 12.76 -8.89
C ASP A 493 -7.32 13.37 -10.04
N MET A 494 -6.97 14.57 -10.50
CA MET A 494 -7.65 15.19 -11.65
C MET A 494 -7.53 14.34 -12.92
N THR A 495 -6.40 13.67 -13.14
CA THR A 495 -6.25 12.74 -14.28
C THR A 495 -7.19 11.56 -14.14
N PHE A 496 -7.28 10.97 -12.95
CA PHE A 496 -8.23 9.91 -12.67
C PHE A 496 -9.68 10.37 -12.87
N LYS A 497 -10.06 11.53 -12.34
CA LYS A 497 -11.38 12.15 -12.52
C LYS A 497 -11.70 12.42 -13.99
N TRP A 498 -10.71 12.81 -14.80
CA TRP A 498 -10.90 12.96 -16.25
C TRP A 498 -11.24 11.63 -16.92
N ILE A 499 -10.58 10.54 -16.51
CA ILE A 499 -10.83 9.22 -17.07
C ILE A 499 -12.21 8.69 -16.66
N THR A 500 -12.56 8.81 -15.38
CA THR A 500 -13.61 7.98 -14.76
C THR A 500 -14.89 8.73 -14.41
N GLU A 501 -14.80 9.95 -13.87
CA GLU A 501 -15.94 10.63 -13.25
C GLU A 501 -16.81 11.37 -14.26
N LYS A 502 -18.12 11.16 -14.16
CA LYS A 502 -19.10 11.88 -14.99
C LYS A 502 -19.16 13.37 -14.64
N GLY A 503 -19.58 14.17 -15.61
CA GLY A 503 -19.83 15.59 -15.43
C GLY A 503 -18.60 16.45 -15.18
N PRO A 504 -18.78 17.70 -14.72
CA PRO A 504 -17.69 18.65 -14.52
C PRO A 504 -16.68 18.17 -13.48
N PHE A 505 -15.46 18.73 -13.51
CA PHE A 505 -14.48 18.47 -12.45
C PHE A 505 -14.95 19.03 -11.10
N LYS A 506 -14.73 18.23 -10.06
CA LYS A 506 -14.88 18.65 -8.66
C LYS A 506 -13.51 19.01 -8.09
N TYR A 507 -13.47 20.13 -7.36
CA TYR A 507 -12.27 20.69 -6.75
C TYR A 507 -12.33 20.57 -5.21
N ASP A 508 -12.77 19.41 -4.74
CA ASP A 508 -13.00 19.05 -3.34
C ASP A 508 -11.70 18.71 -2.60
N TYR A 509 -10.79 19.67 -2.48
CA TYR A 509 -9.47 19.50 -1.86
C TYR A 509 -9.34 20.10 -0.46
N HIS A 510 -10.46 20.41 0.20
CA HIS A 510 -10.44 20.88 1.59
C HIS A 510 -9.97 19.82 2.60
N TRP A 511 -9.91 18.55 2.18
CA TRP A 511 -9.25 17.48 2.94
C TRP A 511 -7.75 17.72 3.13
N LEU A 512 -7.11 18.54 2.27
CA LEU A 512 -5.71 18.92 2.38
C LEU A 512 -5.52 20.07 3.37
N THR A 513 -6.34 21.12 3.24
CA THR A 513 -6.30 22.31 4.10
C THR A 513 -7.62 23.07 4.08
N THR A 514 -7.96 23.65 5.22
CA THR A 514 -9.16 24.48 5.43
C THR A 514 -8.88 25.98 5.35
N LYS A 515 -7.63 26.38 5.06
CA LYS A 515 -7.19 27.79 5.09
C LYS A 515 -7.57 28.59 3.86
N TYR A 516 -7.68 27.95 2.71
CA TYR A 516 -7.94 28.62 1.43
C TYR A 516 -9.43 28.54 1.08
N SER A 517 -9.91 29.55 0.35
CA SER A 517 -11.25 29.54 -0.22
C SER A 517 -11.37 28.55 -1.39
N ASP A 518 -12.60 28.12 -1.69
CA ASP A 518 -12.92 27.25 -2.84
C ASP A 518 -12.33 27.79 -4.15
N GLN A 519 -12.35 29.11 -4.34
CA GLN A 519 -11.84 29.76 -5.55
C GLN A 519 -10.31 29.69 -5.62
N GLU A 520 -9.60 29.96 -4.53
CA GLU A 520 -8.14 29.84 -4.47
C GLU A 520 -7.70 28.38 -4.69
N MET A 521 -8.40 27.43 -4.08
CA MET A 521 -8.13 26.00 -4.26
C MET A 521 -8.34 25.57 -5.71
N LYS A 522 -9.47 25.98 -6.30
CA LYS A 522 -9.77 25.74 -7.72
C LYS A 522 -8.69 26.33 -8.62
N ASP A 523 -8.29 27.58 -8.39
CA ASP A 523 -7.28 28.27 -9.21
C ASP A 523 -5.91 27.62 -9.09
N TRP A 524 -5.53 27.17 -7.90
CA TRP A 524 -4.31 26.41 -7.69
C TRP A 524 -4.34 25.08 -8.47
N VAL A 525 -5.37 24.24 -8.31
CA VAL A 525 -5.45 22.93 -8.99
C VAL A 525 -5.52 23.06 -10.50
N ARG A 526 -6.38 23.96 -11.04
CA ARG A 526 -6.54 24.12 -12.49
C ARG A 526 -5.25 24.58 -13.17
N ASN A 527 -4.41 25.35 -12.49
CA ASN A 527 -3.15 25.85 -13.03
C ASN A 527 -2.10 24.73 -13.09
N HIS A 528 -2.04 23.85 -12.09
CA HIS A 528 -1.19 22.65 -12.12
C HIS A 528 -1.63 21.66 -13.21
N PHE A 529 -2.94 21.43 -13.33
CA PHE A 529 -3.49 20.61 -14.40
C PHE A 529 -3.14 21.18 -15.78
N LYS A 530 -3.28 22.50 -15.98
CA LYS A 530 -2.91 23.16 -17.24
C LYS A 530 -1.42 23.08 -17.51
N ALA A 531 -0.55 23.23 -16.51
CA ALA A 531 0.88 23.08 -16.68
C ALA A 531 1.24 21.68 -17.22
N THR A 532 0.49 20.65 -16.79
CA THR A 532 0.69 19.27 -17.23
C THR A 532 0.10 18.99 -18.61
N TYR A 533 -1.16 19.38 -18.87
CA TYR A 533 -1.90 18.97 -20.07
C TYR A 533 -2.06 20.08 -21.13
N SER A 534 -1.54 21.28 -20.87
CA SER A 534 -1.68 22.46 -21.74
C SER A 534 -3.14 22.84 -22.04
N ILE A 535 -4.09 22.47 -21.17
CA ILE A 535 -5.52 22.74 -21.29
C ILE A 535 -6.11 22.96 -19.88
N PHE A 536 -7.06 23.87 -19.72
CA PHE A 536 -7.79 23.98 -18.46
C PHE A 536 -8.86 22.88 -18.33
N PRO A 537 -9.15 22.40 -17.11
CA PRO A 537 -10.20 21.39 -16.90
C PRO A 537 -11.57 21.81 -17.46
N GLU A 538 -11.92 23.11 -17.39
CA GLU A 538 -13.21 23.63 -17.89
C GLU A 538 -13.32 23.66 -19.43
N GLU A 539 -12.22 23.49 -20.17
CA GLU A 539 -12.25 23.40 -21.63
C GLU A 539 -12.64 22.00 -22.14
N LEU A 540 -12.74 21.01 -21.23
CA LEU A 540 -13.19 19.66 -21.52
C LEU A 540 -14.73 19.60 -21.49
N LYS A 541 -15.33 19.14 -22.58
CA LYS A 541 -16.78 19.02 -22.74
C LYS A 541 -17.31 17.84 -21.94
N THR A 542 -18.40 18.04 -21.23
CA THR A 542 -19.13 16.99 -20.52
C THR A 542 -20.31 16.49 -21.34
N PHE A 543 -20.79 15.28 -21.04
CA PHE A 543 -21.96 14.69 -21.70
C PHE A 543 -23.29 15.12 -21.07
N ASP A 544 -23.26 15.85 -19.95
CA ASP A 544 -24.43 16.32 -19.17
C ASP A 544 -25.21 17.49 -19.81
N GLY A 545 -25.19 17.60 -21.14
CA GLY A 545 -25.80 18.70 -21.90
C GLY A 545 -26.68 18.25 -23.06
N LYS A 546 -27.26 17.05 -23.00
CA LYS A 546 -28.34 16.60 -23.89
C LYS A 546 -29.64 16.43 -23.13
#